data_AF-A0A9J6G019-F1
#
_entry.id   AF-A0A9J6G019-F1
#
_cell.length_a   1.000
_cell.length_b   1.000
_cell.length_c   1.000
_cell.angle_alpha   90.00
_cell.angle_beta   90.00
_cell.angle_gamma   90.00
#
_symmetry.space_group_name_H-M   'P 1'
#
loop_
_entity.id
_entity.type
_entity.pdbx_description
1 polymer ?
#
loop_
_entity_poly.entity_id
_entity_poly.type
_entity_poly.pdbx_seq_one_letter_code
_entity_poly.pdbx_strand_id
1 'polypeptide(L)'
;MGFKLVFLLGTTQRREVRRRVSEENGLHEDIVQGNFIDAYRNLTYKTVMLIRWARDFCARASFVLKIDDDMLLSVWDLAANTEQAASREVYHVGMAVPQK
;
A
#
# COMPACT_ATOMS: atom_id res chain seq x y z
N MET A 1 5.68 11.11 15.77
CA MET A 1 4.91 10.21 14.87
C MET A 1 5.85 9.78 13.75
N GLY A 2 6.08 8.48 13.61
CA GLY A 2 6.86 7.94 12.49
C GLY A 2 5.97 6.99 11.70
N PHE A 3 5.95 7.15 10.38
CA PHE A 3 5.35 6.17 9.47
C PHE A 3 6.47 5.54 8.63
N LYS A 4 6.21 4.33 8.12
CA LYS A 4 7.06 3.70 7.11
C LYS A 4 6.28 3.67 5.79
N LEU A 5 6.89 4.20 4.74
CA LEU A 5 6.38 4.10 3.39
C LEU A 5 6.98 2.86 2.73
N VAL A 6 6.15 2.11 2.00
CA VAL A 6 6.59 0.99 1.16
C VAL A 6 5.80 1.01 -0.14
N PHE A 7 6.47 0.65 -1.23
CA PHE A 7 5.87 0.56 -2.56
C PHE A 7 5.59 -0.90 -2.90
N LEU A 8 4.34 -1.20 -3.22
CA LEU A 8 3.95 -2.54 -3.63
C LEU A 8 3.98 -2.61 -5.15
N LEU A 9 4.66 -3.61 -5.70
CA LEU A 9 4.72 -3.85 -7.14
C LEU A 9 4.45 -5.31 -7.48
N GLY A 10 3.90 -5.57 -8.64
CA GLY A 10 3.99 -6.88 -9.29
C GLY A 10 5.25 -6.99 -10.16
N THR A 11 5.32 -8.07 -10.92
CA THR A 11 6.32 -8.27 -11.98
C THR A 11 5.84 -7.70 -13.31
N THR A 12 6.75 -7.57 -14.27
CA THR A 12 6.43 -7.13 -15.64
C THR A 12 7.23 -7.91 -16.64
N GLN A 13 6.67 -8.14 -17.83
CA GLN A 13 7.38 -8.84 -18.92
C GLN A 13 8.44 -7.95 -19.59
N ARG A 14 8.34 -6.62 -19.42
CA ARG A 14 9.29 -5.65 -20.00
C ARG A 14 10.62 -5.69 -19.24
N ARG A 15 11.68 -6.18 -19.89
CA ARG A 15 13.03 -6.32 -19.31
C ARG A 15 13.59 -4.99 -18.80
N GLU A 16 13.37 -3.91 -19.54
CA GLU A 16 13.83 -2.58 -19.16
C GLU A 16 13.20 -2.11 -17.85
N VAL A 17 11.88 -2.29 -17.69
CA VAL A 17 11.17 -1.90 -16.46
C VAL A 17 11.66 -2.73 -15.28
N ARG A 18 11.86 -4.05 -15.44
CA ARG A 18 12.44 -4.89 -14.37
C ARG A 18 13.82 -4.41 -13.94
N ARG A 19 14.69 -4.03 -14.89
CA ARG A 19 16.01 -3.48 -14.58
C ARG A 19 15.89 -2.20 -13.76
N ARG A 20 15.04 -1.26 -14.19
CA ARG A 20 14.81 0.02 -13.49
C ARG A 20 14.25 -0.18 -12.08
N VAL A 21 13.33 -1.12 -11.88
CA VAL A 21 12.81 -1.48 -10.56
C VAL A 21 13.92 -2.04 -9.66
N SER A 22 14.80 -2.89 -10.19
CA SER A 22 15.93 -3.40 -9.43
C SER A 22 16.93 -2.32 -9.04
N GLU A 23 17.17 -1.33 -9.90
CA GLU A 23 18.04 -0.19 -9.63
C GLU A 23 17.46 0.73 -8.57
N GLU A 24 16.16 1.05 -8.68
CA GLU A 24 15.45 1.85 -7.70
C GLU A 24 15.45 1.17 -6.31
N ASN A 25 15.16 -0.13 -6.27
CA ASN A 25 15.13 -0.86 -5.01
C ASN A 25 16.52 -0.91 -4.35
N GLY A 26 17.59 -0.94 -5.15
CA GLY A 26 18.96 -0.86 -4.64
C GLY A 26 19.34 0.50 -4.04
N LEU A 27 18.56 1.55 -4.31
CA LEU A 27 18.76 2.90 -3.77
C LEU A 27 17.88 3.17 -2.54
N HIS A 28 16.63 2.68 -2.55
CA HIS A 28 15.62 3.06 -1.55
C HIS A 28 15.22 1.94 -0.59
N GLU A 29 15.35 0.68 -1.00
CA GLU A 29 15.03 -0.51 -0.20
C GLU A 29 13.62 -0.53 0.39
N ASP A 30 12.65 0.10 -0.28
CA ASP A 30 11.26 0.24 0.17
C ASP A 30 10.24 -0.46 -0.76
N ILE A 31 10.70 -1.31 -1.70
CA ILE A 31 9.82 -2.10 -2.56
C ILE A 31 9.50 -3.47 -1.97
N VAL A 32 8.20 -3.80 -1.99
CA VAL A 32 7.67 -5.15 -1.81
C VAL A 32 7.14 -5.66 -3.15
N GLN A 33 7.85 -6.62 -3.75
CA GLN A 33 7.50 -7.14 -5.07
C GLN A 33 6.87 -8.54 -5.02
N GLY A 34 5.66 -8.65 -5.57
CA GLY A 34 4.91 -9.90 -5.66
C GLY A 34 5.13 -10.63 -6.98
N ASN A 35 5.03 -11.96 -6.94
CA ASN A 35 5.19 -12.82 -8.11
C ASN A 35 3.88 -12.97 -8.92
N PHE A 36 3.35 -11.87 -9.42
CA PHE A 36 2.22 -11.81 -10.35
C PHE A 36 2.45 -10.69 -11.37
N ILE A 37 1.81 -10.73 -12.54
CA ILE A 37 1.94 -9.62 -13.51
C ILE A 37 1.23 -8.38 -12.99
N ASP A 38 1.93 -7.26 -12.85
CA ASP A 38 1.33 -5.98 -12.46
C ASP A 38 0.48 -5.45 -13.62
N ALA A 39 -0.82 -5.46 -13.40
CA ALA A 39 -1.84 -5.04 -14.35
C ALA A 39 -3.09 -4.66 -13.58
N TYR A 40 -3.89 -3.75 -14.12
CA TYR A 40 -5.13 -3.27 -13.46
C TYR A 40 -6.07 -4.42 -13.05
N ARG A 41 -6.21 -5.44 -13.89
CA ARG A 41 -7.04 -6.63 -13.61
C ARG A 41 -6.52 -7.48 -12.43
N ASN A 42 -5.25 -7.30 -12.06
CA ASN A 42 -4.56 -8.07 -11.03
C ASN A 42 -4.39 -7.27 -9.72
N LEU A 43 -5.01 -6.10 -9.58
CA LEU A 43 -4.93 -5.30 -8.35
C LEU A 43 -5.43 -6.06 -7.11
N THR A 44 -6.34 -7.02 -7.26
CA THR A 44 -6.74 -7.91 -6.16
C THR A 44 -5.55 -8.68 -5.57
N TYR A 45 -4.64 -9.21 -6.41
CA TYR A 45 -3.42 -9.88 -5.92
C TYR A 45 -2.51 -8.91 -5.17
N LYS A 46 -2.44 -7.65 -5.63
CA LYS A 46 -1.69 -6.58 -4.97
C LYS A 46 -2.25 -6.25 -3.59
N THR A 47 -3.58 -6.21 -3.44
CA THR A 47 -4.24 -6.02 -2.14
C THR A 47 -4.02 -7.21 -1.21
N VAL A 48 -4.15 -8.46 -1.70
CA VAL A 48 -3.87 -9.66 -0.90
C VAL A 48 -2.41 -9.70 -0.44
N MET A 49 -1.48 -9.30 -1.31
CA MET A 49 -0.06 -9.17 -0.98
C MET A 49 0.17 -8.14 0.12
N LEU A 50 -0.46 -6.96 0.05
CA LEU A 50 -0.39 -5.94 1.09
C LEU A 50 -0.81 -6.50 2.45
N ILE A 51 -1.97 -7.14 2.52
CA ILE A 51 -2.52 -7.66 3.78
C ILE A 51 -1.58 -8.70 4.38
N ARG A 52 -1.06 -9.63 3.56
CA ARG A 52 -0.10 -10.65 4.01
C ARG A 52 1.20 -10.04 4.50
N TRP A 53 1.79 -9.13 3.72
CA TRP A 53 3.05 -8.48 4.08
C TRP A 53 2.88 -7.65 5.36
N ALA A 54 1.82 -6.87 5.48
CA ALA A 54 1.55 -6.07 6.68
C ALA A 54 1.36 -6.95 7.93
N ARG A 55 0.64 -8.07 7.79
CA ARG A 55 0.49 -9.04 8.90
C ARG A 55 1.85 -9.56 9.38
N ASP A 56 2.74 -9.91 8.47
CA ASP A 56 3.99 -10.59 8.79
C ASP A 56 5.10 -9.61 9.25
N PHE A 57 5.09 -8.36 8.75
CA PHE A 57 6.17 -7.38 8.96
C PHE A 57 5.76 -6.13 9.76
N CYS A 58 4.47 -5.88 9.98
CA CYS A 58 3.95 -4.70 10.67
C CYS A 58 3.18 -5.03 11.96
N ALA A 59 3.56 -6.08 12.69
CA ALA A 59 2.88 -6.51 13.92
C ALA A 59 2.74 -5.44 15.03
N ARG A 60 3.54 -4.36 14.98
CA ARG A 60 3.49 -3.23 15.92
C ARG A 60 2.85 -1.97 15.35
N ALA A 61 2.40 -1.99 14.09
CA ALA A 61 1.75 -0.84 13.49
C ALA A 61 0.33 -0.73 14.01
N SER A 62 -0.05 0.45 14.51
CA SER A 62 -1.42 0.73 14.92
C SER A 62 -2.38 0.79 13.73
N PHE A 63 -1.88 1.22 12.57
CA PHE A 63 -2.65 1.36 11.34
C PHE A 63 -1.80 0.99 10.13
N VAL A 64 -2.44 0.42 9.13
CA VAL A 64 -1.87 0.19 7.79
C VAL A 64 -2.74 0.94 6.81
N LEU A 65 -2.11 1.79 6.01
CA LEU A 65 -2.80 2.59 5.01
C LEU A 65 -2.38 2.17 3.61
N LYS A 66 -3.38 1.90 2.77
CA LYS A 66 -3.21 1.76 1.32
C LYS A 66 -3.66 3.06 0.66
N ILE A 67 -2.79 3.65 -0.14
CA ILE A 67 -3.15 4.69 -1.13
C ILE A 67 -2.60 4.27 -2.49
N ASP A 68 -3.25 4.74 -3.55
CA ASP A 68 -2.73 4.57 -4.91
C ASP A 68 -1.80 5.76 -5.25
N ASP A 69 -0.97 5.61 -6.28
CA ASP A 69 0.09 6.57 -6.66
C ASP A 69 -0.44 7.84 -7.34
N ASP A 70 -1.74 7.87 -7.65
CA ASP A 70 -2.48 9.00 -8.22
C ASP A 70 -3.42 9.68 -7.20
N MET A 71 -3.27 9.37 -5.91
CA MET A 71 -4.06 9.95 -4.82
C MET A 71 -3.24 10.94 -3.98
N LEU A 72 -3.92 12.01 -3.52
CA LEU A 72 -3.39 12.92 -2.50
C LEU A 72 -4.03 12.64 -1.15
N LEU A 73 -3.22 12.64 -0.09
CA LEU A 73 -3.66 12.38 1.28
C LEU A 73 -3.13 13.46 2.23
N SER A 74 -4.01 14.00 3.06
CA SER A 74 -3.63 14.79 4.24
C SER A 74 -3.31 13.85 5.40
N VAL A 75 -2.02 13.67 5.69
CA VAL A 75 -1.55 12.81 6.78
C VAL A 75 -1.97 13.38 8.15
N TRP A 76 -2.07 14.72 8.27
CA TRP A 76 -2.48 15.40 9.50
C TRP A 76 -3.94 15.10 9.85
N ASP A 77 -4.83 15.19 8.86
CA ASP A 77 -6.25 14.89 9.06
C ASP A 77 -6.45 13.41 9.37
N LEU A 78 -5.69 12.53 8.72
CA LEU A 78 -5.75 11.10 9.03
C LEU A 78 -5.28 10.82 10.46
N ALA A 79 -4.18 11.42 10.89
CA ALA A 79 -3.65 11.24 12.25
C ALA A 79 -4.64 11.73 13.32
N ALA A 80 -5.26 12.90 13.12
CA ALA A 80 -6.24 13.45 14.07
C ALA A 80 -7.51 12.58 14.20
N ASN A 81 -7.96 11.96 13.10
CA ASN A 81 -9.21 11.18 13.08
C ASN A 81 -9.03 9.69 13.40
N THR A 82 -7.82 9.14 13.27
CA THR A 82 -7.55 7.71 13.54
C THR A 82 -7.52 7.39 15.03
N GLU A 83 -7.17 8.35 15.91
CA GLU A 83 -7.27 8.18 17.37
C GLU A 83 -8.70 7.88 17.84
N GLN A 84 -9.70 8.40 17.14
CA GLN A 84 -11.12 8.21 17.46
C GLN A 84 -11.68 6.88 16.92
N ALA A 85 -10.96 6.28 15.96
CA ALA A 85 -11.29 5.03 15.30
C ALA A 85 -10.42 3.87 15.83
N ALA A 86 -9.99 3.86 17.10
CA ALA A 86 -9.20 2.76 17.67
C ALA A 86 -10.08 1.63 18.29
N SER A 87 -11.40 1.65 18.09
CA SER A 87 -12.38 0.78 18.77
C SER A 87 -12.94 -0.38 17.94
N ARG A 88 -12.45 -0.62 16.71
CA ARG A 88 -12.82 -1.74 15.82
C ARG A 88 -11.58 -2.40 15.20
N GLU A 89 -11.67 -3.69 14.90
CA GLU A 89 -10.55 -4.46 14.33
C GLU A 89 -10.18 -4.07 12.89
N VAL A 90 -11.12 -3.55 12.10
CA VAL A 90 -10.88 -3.13 10.71
C VAL A 90 -11.70 -1.87 10.38
N TYR A 91 -11.02 -0.79 10.00
CA TYR A 91 -11.65 0.45 9.54
C TYR A 91 -11.33 0.66 8.06
N HIS A 92 -12.38 0.77 7.24
CA HIS A 92 -12.26 1.13 5.84
C HIS A 92 -12.67 2.59 5.68
N VAL A 93 -11.72 3.44 5.28
CA VAL A 93 -11.99 4.80 4.82
C VAL A 93 -11.96 4.77 3.30
N GLY A 94 -13.07 5.17 2.68
CA GLY A 94 -13.19 5.20 1.23
C GLY A 94 -14.09 6.35 0.79
N MET A 95 -13.99 6.72 -0.48
CA MET A 95 -14.92 7.68 -1.06
C MET A 95 -16.32 7.06 -1.15
N ALA A 96 -17.28 7.64 -0.44
CA ALA A 96 -18.68 7.27 -0.60
C ALA A 96 -19.17 7.79 -1.95
N VAL A 97 -19.55 6.89 -2.86
CA VAL A 97 -20.21 7.25 -4.12
C VAL A 97 -21.71 7.34 -3.84
N PRO A 98 -22.36 8.49 -4.06
CA PRO A 98 -23.80 8.60 -3.89
C PRO A 98 -24.50 7.62 -4.83
N GLN A 99 -25.36 6.77 -4.29
CA GLN A 99 -26.30 5.99 -5.09
C GLN A 99 -27.35 6.97 -5.62
N LYS A 100 -27.51 7.03 -6.95
CA LYS A 100 -28.63 7.77 -7.58
C LYS A 100 -29.93 7.02 -7.38
#